data_AF-A0A3B8TXQ3-F1
#
_entry.id   AF-A0A3B8TXQ3-F1
#
_cell.length_a   1.000
_cell.length_b   1.000
_cell.length_c   1.000
_cell.angle_alpha   90.00
_cell.angle_beta   90.00
_cell.angle_gamma   90.00
#
_symmetry.space_group_name_H-M   'P 1'
#
loop_
_entity.id
_entity.type
_entity.pdbx_description
1 polymer ?
#
loop_
_entity_poly.entity_id
_entity_poly.type
_entity_poly.pdbx_seq_one_letter_code
_entity_poly.pdbx_strand_id
1 'polypeptide(L)'
;ALDCYDTALRYSKERIQFGRPIAGFQLQQKKLAEMITEITKAQLLVWRCGSLKNEGKASPAQISMCKRNNCMMALEVAREARQILGGMGITGEYPIMRHLMNLETVITYEGTHDIHLLITGLDITGENAFQ
;
A
#
# COMPACT_ATOMS: atom_id res chain seq x y z
N ALA A 1 -1.17 5.59 1.20
CA ALA A 1 0.22 5.10 1.16
C ALA A 1 1.23 6.23 1.32
N LEU A 2 1.38 7.15 0.34
CA LEU A 2 2.37 8.25 0.42
C LEU A 2 2.25 9.10 1.69
N ASP A 3 1.06 9.62 2.02
CA ASP A 3 0.87 10.43 3.25
C ASP A 3 1.19 9.64 4.53
N CYS A 4 0.90 8.32 4.55
CA CYS A 4 1.29 7.46 5.66
C CYS A 4 2.81 7.32 5.80
N TYR A 5 3.49 7.10 4.67
CA TYR A 5 4.95 7.02 4.61
C TYR A 5 5.61 8.33 5.00
N ASP A 6 5.18 9.46 4.43
CA ASP A 6 5.78 10.77 4.69
C ASP A 6 5.59 11.19 6.15
N THR A 7 4.40 10.92 6.72
CA THR A 7 4.12 11.15 8.13
C THR A 7 5.03 10.29 9.02
N ALA A 8 5.15 8.99 8.73
CA ALA A 8 6.00 8.08 9.50
C ALA A 8 7.48 8.45 9.42
N LEU A 9 7.97 8.81 8.23
CA LEU A 9 9.35 9.26 8.00
C LEU A 9 9.63 10.52 8.82
N ARG A 10 8.78 11.53 8.75
CA ARG A 10 8.95 12.79 9.48
C ARG A 10 8.93 12.57 10.99
N TYR A 11 7.90 11.89 11.49
CA TYR A 11 7.80 11.54 12.90
C TYR A 11 9.03 10.76 13.40
N SER A 12 9.53 9.81 12.60
CA SER A 12 10.68 9.02 12.98
C SER A 12 11.99 9.82 13.11
N LYS A 13 12.13 10.91 12.36
CA LYS A 13 13.28 11.83 12.43
C LYS A 13 13.17 12.79 13.61
N GLU A 14 11.95 13.16 14.00
CA GLU A 14 11.70 14.11 15.09
C GLU A 14 11.66 13.44 16.46
N ARG A 15 11.11 12.23 16.56
CA ARG A 15 10.93 11.52 17.83
C ARG A 15 12.26 10.96 18.33
N ILE A 16 12.66 11.35 19.53
CA ILE A 16 13.87 10.86 20.21
C ILE A 16 13.52 9.71 21.17
N GLN A 17 14.25 8.60 21.08
CA GLN A 17 14.29 7.54 22.09
C GLN A 17 15.73 7.07 22.29
N PHE A 18 16.09 6.74 23.54
CA PHE A 18 17.45 6.31 23.88
C PHE A 18 18.52 7.28 23.37
N GLY A 19 18.25 8.59 23.47
CA GLY A 19 19.20 9.66 23.13
C GLY A 19 19.39 9.96 21.63
N ARG A 20 18.61 9.35 20.72
CA ARG A 20 18.69 9.65 19.26
C ARG A 20 17.33 9.54 18.55
N PRO A 21 17.20 10.08 17.32
CA PRO A 21 15.99 9.87 16.52
C PRO A 21 15.67 8.39 16.30
N ILE A 22 14.38 8.03 16.34
CA ILE A 22 13.98 6.64 16.12
C ILE A 22 14.30 6.17 14.69
N ALA A 23 14.42 7.09 13.72
CA ALA A 23 14.93 6.82 12.37
C ALA A 23 16.37 6.24 12.36
N GLY A 24 17.11 6.32 13.47
CA GLY A 24 18.45 5.75 13.62
C GLY A 24 18.48 4.27 14.01
N PHE A 25 17.34 3.62 14.25
CA PHE A 25 17.29 2.18 14.57
C PHE A 25 17.09 1.33 13.30
N GLN A 26 17.82 0.22 13.21
CA GLN A 26 17.81 -0.68 12.04
C GLN A 26 16.39 -1.12 11.65
N LEU A 27 15.57 -1.52 12.64
CA LEU A 27 14.20 -1.98 12.37
C LEU A 27 13.27 -0.86 11.88
N GLN A 28 13.53 0.40 12.26
CA GLN A 28 12.77 1.54 11.74
C GLN A 28 13.18 1.87 10.30
N GLN A 29 14.48 1.83 10.01
CA GLN A 29 14.98 2.00 8.64
C GLN A 29 14.50 0.89 7.70
N LYS A 30 14.48 -0.36 8.16
CA LYS A 30 13.95 -1.50 7.40
C LYS A 30 12.51 -1.23 6.94
N LYS A 31 11.61 -0.88 7.87
CA LYS A 31 10.21 -0.57 7.56
C LYS A 31 10.09 0.57 6.54
N LEU A 32 10.81 1.67 6.75
CA LEU A 32 10.78 2.82 5.84
C LEU A 32 11.31 2.45 4.44
N ALA A 33 12.36 1.63 4.35
CA ALA A 33 12.95 1.17 3.09
C ALA A 33 12.01 0.21 2.33
N GLU A 34 11.34 -0.70 3.03
CA GLU A 34 10.33 -1.60 2.46
C GLU A 34 9.13 -0.79 1.95
N MET A 35 8.60 0.13 2.76
CA MET A 35 7.47 0.98 2.38
C MET A 35 7.73 1.77 1.09
N ILE A 36 8.87 2.47 0.98
CA ILE A 36 9.16 3.26 -0.22
C ILE A 36 9.35 2.37 -1.46
N THR A 37 9.98 1.20 -1.29
CA THR A 37 10.16 0.24 -2.38
C THR A 37 8.81 -0.25 -2.92
N GLU A 38 7.90 -0.65 -2.04
CA GLU A 38 6.57 -1.12 -2.44
C GLU A 38 5.72 -0.01 -3.08
N ILE A 39 5.79 1.22 -2.55
CA ILE A 39 5.12 2.38 -3.15
C ILE A 39 5.64 2.62 -4.57
N THR A 40 6.95 2.62 -4.78
CA THR A 40 7.54 2.82 -6.11
C THR A 40 7.13 1.71 -7.07
N LYS A 41 7.16 0.43 -6.65
CA LYS A 41 6.67 -0.68 -7.49
C LYS A 41 5.21 -0.50 -7.88
N ALA A 42 4.37 -0.13 -6.93
CA ALA A 42 2.95 0.11 -7.15
C ALA A 42 2.69 1.27 -8.12
N GLN A 43 3.48 2.35 -8.05
CA GLN A 43 3.43 3.47 -8.98
C GLN A 43 3.83 3.05 -10.41
N LEU A 44 4.89 2.24 -10.55
CA LEU A 44 5.32 1.73 -11.85
C LEU A 44 4.29 0.77 -12.48
N LEU A 45 3.65 -0.07 -11.66
CA LEU A 45 2.58 -0.96 -12.10
C LEU A 45 1.42 -0.18 -12.72
N VAL A 46 0.90 0.84 -12.01
CA VAL A 46 -0.20 1.66 -12.55
C VAL A 46 0.24 2.58 -13.68
N TRP A 47 1.50 3.04 -13.70
CA TRP A 47 2.03 3.80 -14.82
C TRP A 47 2.04 2.98 -16.11
N ARG A 48 2.48 1.71 -16.03
CA ARG A 48 2.45 0.81 -17.19
C ARG A 48 1.02 0.53 -17.64
N CYS A 49 0.11 0.22 -16.71
CA CYS A 49 -1.29 -0.02 -17.03
C CYS A 49 -1.97 1.24 -17.63
N GLY A 50 -1.65 2.43 -17.11
CA GLY A 50 -2.14 3.70 -17.65
C GLY A 50 -1.62 3.98 -19.06
N SER A 51 -0.34 3.69 -19.32
CA SER A 51 0.26 3.81 -20.65
C SER A 51 -0.45 2.89 -21.66
N LEU A 52 -0.66 1.62 -21.29
CA LEU A 52 -1.42 0.67 -22.10
C LEU A 52 -2.86 1.12 -22.33
N LYS A 53 -3.50 1.72 -21.32
CA LYS A 53 -4.87 2.24 -21.42
C LYS A 53 -4.96 3.38 -22.44
N ASN A 54 -3.98 4.28 -22.45
CA ASN A 54 -3.91 5.37 -23.45
C ASN A 54 -3.74 4.84 -24.87
N GLU A 55 -3.07 3.69 -25.04
CA GLU A 55 -2.94 2.99 -26.32
C GLU A 55 -4.16 2.12 -26.68
N GLY A 56 -5.19 2.04 -25.82
CA GLY A 56 -6.33 1.13 -26.01
C GLY A 56 -6.00 -0.36 -25.81
N LYS A 57 -4.88 -0.67 -25.14
CA LYS A 57 -4.32 -2.03 -24.97
C LYS A 57 -4.40 -2.58 -23.55
N ALA A 58 -4.93 -1.83 -22.59
CA ALA A 58 -5.07 -2.32 -21.22
C ALA A 58 -6.19 -3.36 -21.11
N SER A 59 -5.88 -4.56 -20.59
CA SER A 59 -6.89 -5.59 -20.34
C SER A 59 -7.60 -5.38 -18.99
N PRO A 60 -8.84 -5.87 -18.82
CA PRO A 60 -9.51 -5.89 -17.52
C PRO A 60 -8.71 -6.63 -16.43
N ALA A 61 -7.94 -7.66 -16.81
CA ALA A 61 -7.07 -8.39 -15.89
C ALA A 61 -5.88 -7.54 -15.41
N GLN A 62 -5.27 -6.73 -16.30
CA GLN A 62 -4.22 -5.77 -15.91
C GLN A 62 -4.75 -4.71 -14.94
N ILE A 63 -5.99 -4.23 -15.14
CA ILE A 63 -6.65 -3.29 -14.22
C ILE A 63 -6.91 -3.96 -12.86
N SER A 64 -7.39 -5.21 -12.87
CA SER A 64 -7.61 -6.01 -11.66
C SER A 64 -6.33 -6.23 -10.86
N MET A 65 -5.23 -6.57 -11.55
CA MET A 65 -3.89 -6.70 -10.96
C MET A 65 -3.46 -5.41 -10.28
N CYS A 66 -3.62 -4.26 -10.95
CA CYS A 66 -3.27 -2.95 -10.40
C CYS A 66 -4.08 -2.61 -9.14
N LYS A 67 -5.42 -2.76 -9.20
CA LYS A 67 -6.32 -2.46 -8.09
C LYS A 67 -5.95 -3.31 -6.88
N ARG A 68 -5.89 -4.63 -7.06
CA ARG A 68 -5.58 -5.59 -6.00
C ARG A 68 -4.23 -5.28 -5.35
N ASN A 69 -3.17 -5.17 -6.15
CA ASN A 69 -1.82 -4.95 -5.65
C ASN A 69 -1.72 -3.64 -4.87
N ASN A 70 -2.20 -2.54 -5.45
CA ASN A 70 -2.00 -1.22 -4.85
C ASN A 70 -2.87 -1.01 -3.61
N CYS A 71 -4.06 -1.60 -3.55
CA CYS A 71 -4.89 -1.54 -2.34
C CYS A 71 -4.24 -2.32 -1.19
N MET A 72 -3.77 -3.55 -1.44
CA MET A 72 -3.11 -4.36 -0.42
C MET A 72 -1.81 -3.69 0.06
N MET A 73 -0.95 -3.26 -0.87
CA MET A 73 0.29 -2.54 -0.56
C MET A 73 0.02 -1.28 0.26
N ALA A 74 -0.98 -0.47 -0.13
CA ALA A 74 -1.30 0.75 0.59
C ALA A 74 -1.75 0.46 2.03
N LEU A 75 -2.51 -0.62 2.23
CA LEU A 75 -2.96 -1.07 3.54
C LEU A 75 -1.79 -1.54 4.41
N GLU A 76 -0.85 -2.31 3.85
CA GLU A 76 0.38 -2.72 4.56
C GLU A 76 1.22 -1.51 4.97
N VAL A 77 1.44 -0.57 4.05
CA VAL A 77 2.14 0.70 4.34
C VAL A 77 1.44 1.47 5.47
N ALA A 78 0.11 1.52 5.49
CA ALA A 78 -0.62 2.19 6.56
C ALA A 78 -0.47 1.48 7.93
N ARG A 79 -0.47 0.14 7.94
CA ARG A 79 -0.23 -0.67 9.15
C ARG A 79 1.18 -0.48 9.69
N GLU A 80 2.17 -0.47 8.80
CA GLU A 80 3.58 -0.23 9.15
C GLU A 80 3.80 1.19 9.69
N ALA A 81 3.24 2.21 9.02
CA ALA A 81 3.26 3.58 9.50
C ALA A 81 2.63 3.71 10.90
N ARG A 82 1.49 3.04 11.14
CA ARG A 82 0.82 3.04 12.44
C ARG A 82 1.70 2.45 13.53
N GLN A 83 2.48 1.42 13.22
CA GLN A 83 3.44 0.84 14.16
C GLN A 83 4.60 1.79 14.46
N ILE A 84 5.15 2.47 13.44
CA ILE A 84 6.26 3.45 13.62
C ILE A 84 5.86 4.57 14.58
N LEU A 85 4.62 5.07 14.50
CA LEU A 85 4.13 6.13 15.38
C LEU A 85 3.84 5.66 16.83
N GLY A 86 3.79 4.36 17.08
CA GLY A 86 3.47 3.79 18.39
C GLY A 86 2.13 4.29 18.92
N GLY A 87 2.10 4.80 20.16
CA GLY A 87 0.89 5.35 20.78
C GLY A 87 0.28 6.53 20.01
N MET A 88 1.08 7.34 19.32
CA MET A 88 0.54 8.45 18.52
C MET A 88 -0.21 7.94 17.28
N GLY A 89 0.13 6.74 16.80
CA GLY A 89 -0.45 6.13 15.60
C GLY A 89 -1.90 5.68 15.75
N ILE A 90 -2.47 5.68 16.96
CA ILE A 90 -3.89 5.39 17.23
C ILE A 90 -4.73 6.63 17.49
N THR A 91 -4.09 7.79 17.61
CA THR A 91 -4.77 9.05 17.92
C THR A 91 -5.29 9.72 16.66
N GLY A 92 -6.13 10.75 16.84
CA GLY A 92 -6.55 11.64 15.75
C GLY A 92 -5.54 12.72 15.37
N GLU A 93 -4.41 12.83 16.08
CA GLU A 93 -3.40 13.87 15.82
C GLU A 93 -2.64 13.64 14.50
N TYR A 94 -2.50 12.37 14.10
CA TYR A 94 -1.84 11.99 12.86
C TYR A 94 -2.85 11.31 11.91
N PRO A 95 -2.71 11.49 10.59
CA PRO A 95 -3.68 10.97 9.63
C PRO A 95 -3.65 9.44 9.49
N ILE A 96 -2.69 8.75 10.12
CA ILE A 96 -2.41 7.34 9.91
C ILE A 96 -3.62 6.45 10.21
N MET A 97 -4.25 6.60 11.37
CA MET A 97 -5.38 5.74 11.76
C MET A 97 -6.58 5.97 10.84
N ARG A 98 -6.84 7.23 10.44
CA ARG A 98 -7.87 7.58 9.46
C ARG A 98 -7.63 6.91 8.11
N HIS A 99 -6.40 7.01 7.58
CA HIS A 99 -6.05 6.35 6.32
C HIS A 99 -6.14 4.83 6.40
N LEU A 100 -5.69 4.24 7.53
CA LEU A 100 -5.79 2.81 7.75
C LEU A 100 -7.25 2.34 7.68
N MET A 101 -8.17 3.00 8.39
CA MET A 101 -9.60 2.67 8.35
C MET A 101 -10.22 2.87 6.97
N ASN A 102 -9.85 3.94 6.26
CA ASN A 102 -10.30 4.16 4.89
C ASN A 102 -9.85 3.01 3.97
N LEU A 103 -8.61 2.54 4.11
CA LEU A 103 -8.05 1.48 3.26
C LEU A 103 -8.67 0.10 3.53
N GLU A 104 -9.16 -0.16 4.73
CA GLU A 104 -9.96 -1.36 5.03
C GLU A 104 -11.30 -1.37 4.25
N THR A 105 -11.85 -0.20 3.93
CA THR A 105 -12.97 -0.11 2.97
C THR A 105 -12.48 -0.28 1.53
N VAL A 106 -11.37 0.35 1.17
CA VAL A 106 -10.87 0.32 -0.23
C VAL A 106 -10.50 -1.08 -0.71
N ILE A 107 -10.02 -1.94 0.20
CA ILE A 107 -9.67 -3.32 -0.14
C ILE A 107 -10.91 -4.20 -0.42
N THR A 108 -12.10 -3.80 0.04
CA THR A 108 -13.33 -4.61 -0.04
C THR A 108 -14.28 -4.19 -1.16
N TYR A 109 -14.44 -2.89 -1.43
CA TYR A 109 -15.32 -2.43 -2.53
C TYR A 109 -14.69 -2.61 -3.93
N GLU A 110 -15.46 -2.43 -5.01
CA GLU A 110 -14.97 -2.48 -6.41
C GLU A 110 -14.19 -3.78 -6.75
N GLY A 111 -14.62 -4.90 -6.18
CA GLY A 111 -13.96 -6.21 -6.28
C GLY A 111 -13.01 -6.49 -5.12
N THR A 112 -13.23 -7.58 -4.38
CA THR A 112 -12.35 -7.95 -3.27
C THR A 112 -10.97 -8.38 -3.77
N HIS A 113 -10.00 -8.47 -2.85
CA HIS A 113 -8.67 -8.99 -3.14
C HIS A 113 -8.71 -10.36 -3.83
N ASP A 114 -9.59 -11.25 -3.37
CA ASP A 114 -9.72 -12.62 -3.87
C ASP A 114 -10.39 -12.66 -5.24
N ILE A 115 -11.42 -11.84 -5.46
CA ILE A 115 -12.07 -11.75 -6.78
C ILE A 115 -11.07 -11.31 -7.85
N HIS A 116 -10.22 -10.33 -7.57
CA HIS A 116 -9.18 -9.93 -8.53
C HIS A 116 -8.09 -10.99 -8.74
N LEU A 117 -7.80 -11.83 -7.75
CA LEU A 117 -6.94 -13.00 -7.94
C LEU A 117 -7.56 -13.97 -8.94
N LEU A 118 -8.85 -14.27 -8.80
CA LEU A 118 -9.56 -15.16 -9.72
C LEU A 118 -9.64 -14.59 -11.14
N ILE A 119 -9.84 -13.27 -11.30
CA ILE A 119 -9.79 -12.61 -12.61
C ILE A 119 -8.40 -12.79 -13.26
N THR A 120 -7.34 -12.55 -12.50
CA THR A 120 -5.97 -12.71 -13.01
C THR A 120 -5.67 -14.18 -13.30
N GLY A 121 -6.16 -15.10 -12.48
CA GLY A 121 -6.05 -16.55 -12.69
C GLY A 121 -6.70 -16.97 -14.00
N LEU A 122 -7.95 -16.57 -14.24
CA LEU A 122 -8.66 -16.83 -15.49
C LEU A 122 -7.92 -16.27 -16.71
N ASP A 123 -7.35 -15.06 -16.62
CA ASP A 123 -6.59 -14.44 -17.72
C ASP A 123 -5.33 -15.24 -18.10
N ILE A 124 -4.64 -15.82 -17.11
CA ILE A 124 -3.39 -16.55 -17.36
C ILE A 124 -3.59 -18.04 -17.65
N THR A 125 -4.68 -18.66 -17.18
CA THR A 125 -4.92 -20.10 -17.36
C THR A 125 -5.99 -20.40 -18.41
N GLY A 126 -6.94 -19.49 -18.65
CA GLY A 126 -8.16 -19.76 -19.40
C GLY A 126 -9.22 -20.57 -18.63
N GLU A 127 -8.95 -20.95 -17.38
CA GLU A 127 -9.81 -21.80 -16.55
C GLU A 127 -10.59 -20.96 -15.53
N ASN A 128 -11.91 -21.13 -15.50
CA ASN A 128 -12.79 -20.42 -14.58
C ASN A 128 -12.80 -21.10 -13.20
N ALA A 129 -12.44 -20.34 -12.15
CA ALA A 129 -12.38 -20.80 -10.77
C ALA A 129 -13.26 -19.95 -9.80
N PHE A 130 -14.32 -19.32 -10.32
CA PHE A 130 -15.27 -18.54 -9.49
C PHE A 130 -16.34 -19.39 -8.80
N GLN A 131 -16.47 -20.67 -9.16
CA GLN A 131 -17.47 -21.61 -8.64
C GLN A 131 -16.81 -22.91 -8.22
#